data_AF-M3HEX9-F1
#
_entry.id   AF-M3HEX9-F1
#
_cell.length_a   1.000
_cell.length_b   1.000
_cell.length_c   1.000
_cell.angle_alpha   90.00
_cell.angle_beta   90.00
_cell.angle_gamma   90.00
#
_symmetry.space_group_name_H-M   'P 1'
#
loop_
_entity.id
_entity.type
_entity.pdbx_description
1 polymer ?
#
loop_
_entity_poly.entity_id
_entity_poly.type
_entity_poly.pdbx_seq_one_letter_code
_entity_poly.pdbx_strand_id
1 'polypeptide(L)'
;MLESNIKLRVLSGLQDLPNPEDSLPEDEIASFENKTRRILATSPQAMKDLFEATGCIDGSRLAGIRANRITEKEEDVWYGICRNGKEDAIIFRLFQMGNTDLYRKYEKETLPAWEEARKLAANNPDKAVRLANQVIELEPAHPAARKLLGQLYLKGGYCRGSIRNYRLYLRVMPLAGDKWKIHDQLKEKCGEFLKAEPSKEEVELPDADPDAM
;
A
#
# COMPACT_ATOMS: atom_id res chain seq x y z
N MET A 1 -29.25 -11.49 3.64
CA MET A 1 -28.87 -10.20 4.24
C MET A 1 -27.97 -10.50 5.42
N LEU A 2 -26.70 -10.09 5.34
CA LEU A 2 -25.72 -10.22 6.42
C LEU A 2 -25.08 -8.85 6.57
N GLU A 3 -25.80 -7.93 7.22
CA GLU A 3 -25.18 -6.78 7.84
C GLU A 3 -24.70 -7.22 9.22
N SER A 4 -23.42 -7.58 9.32
CA SER A 4 -22.73 -7.68 10.61
C SER A 4 -21.73 -6.54 10.69
N ASN A 5 -22.23 -5.37 11.09
CA ASN A 5 -21.39 -4.24 11.50
C ASN A 5 -21.02 -4.42 12.97
N ILE A 6 -20.04 -5.28 13.26
CA ILE A 6 -19.31 -5.21 14.54
C ILE A 6 -17.95 -4.59 14.23
N LYS A 7 -17.91 -3.25 14.22
CA LYS A 7 -16.67 -2.48 14.21
C LYS A 7 -16.07 -2.55 15.62
N LEU A 8 -15.03 -3.34 15.77
CA LEU A 8 -14.23 -3.39 17.00
C LEU A 8 -13.55 -2.03 17.19
N ARG A 9 -14.03 -1.25 18.17
CA ARG A 9 -13.27 -0.13 18.72
C ARG A 9 -12.07 -0.72 19.45
N VAL A 10 -10.86 -0.31 19.07
CA VAL A 10 -9.67 -0.58 19.85
C VAL A 10 -9.78 0.25 21.14
N LEU A 11 -10.28 -0.37 22.21
CA LEU A 11 -10.30 0.19 23.56
C LEU A 11 -8.87 0.22 24.10
N SER A 12 -8.11 1.22 23.66
CA SER A 12 -6.81 1.62 24.16
C SER A 12 -7.00 3.07 24.58
N GLY A 13 -6.76 3.42 25.85
CA GLY A 13 -7.08 4.71 26.49
C GLY A 13 -6.35 5.95 25.96
N LEU A 14 -6.19 6.07 24.65
CA LEU A 14 -5.94 7.26 23.87
C LEU A 14 -7.31 7.72 23.34
N GLN A 15 -7.50 9.01 23.08
CA GLN A 15 -8.73 9.56 22.47
C GLN A 15 -9.27 8.64 21.37
N ASP A 16 -10.60 8.49 21.29
CA ASP A 16 -11.39 7.74 20.29
C ASP A 16 -11.06 8.18 18.84
N LEU A 17 -9.82 7.97 18.38
CA LEU A 17 -9.38 8.27 17.04
C LEU A 17 -9.70 7.05 16.19
N PRO A 18 -10.50 7.23 15.13
CA PRO A 18 -10.97 6.11 14.35
C PRO A 18 -9.79 5.54 13.54
N ASN A 19 -9.67 4.20 13.54
CA ASN A 19 -8.68 3.45 12.76
C ASN A 19 -8.54 4.03 11.35
N PRO A 20 -7.32 4.44 10.92
CA PRO A 20 -7.15 5.11 9.63
C PRO A 20 -7.60 4.24 8.43
N GLU A 21 -7.54 2.91 8.56
CA GLU A 21 -8.09 2.01 7.53
C GLU A 21 -9.62 2.14 7.35
N ASP A 22 -10.34 2.44 8.42
CA ASP A 22 -11.81 2.57 8.41
C ASP A 22 -12.29 4.00 8.17
N SER A 23 -11.45 4.99 8.44
CA SER A 23 -11.83 6.40 8.55
C SER A 23 -11.29 7.28 7.44
N LEU A 24 -10.11 6.95 6.90
CA LEU A 24 -9.47 7.76 5.88
C LEU A 24 -9.96 7.37 4.47
N PRO A 25 -10.14 8.36 3.59
CA PRO A 25 -10.22 8.12 2.15
C PRO A 25 -9.02 7.31 1.64
N GLU A 26 -9.21 6.49 0.60
CA GLU A 26 -8.14 5.64 0.11
C GLU A 26 -6.94 6.43 -0.47
N ASP A 27 -7.17 7.62 -1.01
CA ASP A 27 -6.17 8.58 -1.49
C ASP A 27 -5.40 9.24 -0.33
N GLU A 28 -5.97 9.28 0.87
CA GLU A 28 -5.25 9.65 2.08
C GLU A 28 -4.35 8.53 2.62
N ILE A 29 -4.70 7.28 2.37
CA ILE A 29 -3.84 6.13 2.67
C ILE A 29 -2.68 6.06 1.67
N ALA A 30 -2.97 6.10 0.37
CA ALA A 30 -1.95 6.09 -0.67
C ALA A 30 -2.45 6.79 -1.93
N SER A 31 -1.62 7.60 -2.57
CA SER A 31 -1.91 8.19 -3.88
C SER A 31 -0.71 8.14 -4.81
N PHE A 32 -1.00 8.14 -6.10
CA PHE A 32 0.00 8.20 -7.16
C PHE A 32 -0.47 9.17 -8.24
N GLU A 33 0.17 10.32 -8.28
CA GLU A 33 -0.18 11.43 -9.18
C GLU A 33 1.10 12.11 -9.65
N ASN A 34 1.16 12.50 -10.92
CA ASN A 34 2.32 13.19 -11.51
C ASN A 34 3.66 12.48 -11.25
N LYS A 35 3.67 11.14 -11.32
CA LYS A 35 4.82 10.27 -11.03
C LYS A 35 5.33 10.34 -9.58
N THR A 36 4.52 10.86 -8.66
CA THR A 36 4.87 10.96 -7.23
C THR A 36 3.99 10.03 -6.41
N ARG A 37 4.62 9.20 -5.58
CA ARG A 37 3.96 8.34 -4.60
C ARG A 37 3.82 9.09 -3.28
N ARG A 38 2.59 9.18 -2.75
CA ARG A 38 2.30 9.64 -1.39
C ARG A 38 1.75 8.50 -0.57
N ILE A 39 2.37 8.22 0.57
CA ILE A 39 2.09 7.02 1.36
C ILE A 39 1.88 7.41 2.82
N LEU A 40 0.78 6.98 3.42
CA LEU A 40 0.58 7.06 4.86
C LEU A 40 1.49 6.04 5.56
N ALA A 41 2.15 6.45 6.64
CA ALA A 41 2.91 5.56 7.51
C ALA A 41 2.57 5.87 8.96
N THR A 42 2.57 4.86 9.82
CA THR A 42 2.24 5.04 11.25
C THR A 42 3.46 5.30 12.14
N SER A 43 4.67 5.09 11.61
CA SER A 43 5.92 5.42 12.31
C SER A 43 7.08 5.70 11.34
N PRO A 44 8.16 6.35 11.79
CA PRO A 44 9.39 6.49 11.01
C PRO A 44 10.02 5.16 10.61
N GLN A 45 9.93 4.13 11.47
CA GLN A 45 10.39 2.79 11.12
C GLN A 45 9.53 2.19 10.00
N ALA A 46 8.21 2.38 10.06
CA ALA A 46 7.31 1.97 8.99
C ALA A 46 7.61 2.69 7.66
N MET A 47 7.98 3.97 7.67
CA MET A 47 8.40 4.68 6.44
C MET A 47 9.57 3.98 5.75
N LYS A 48 10.61 3.64 6.52
CA LYS A 48 11.76 2.89 6.02
C LYS A 48 11.34 1.54 5.44
N ASP A 49 10.61 0.75 6.22
CA ASP A 49 10.25 -0.62 5.86
C ASP A 49 9.28 -0.64 4.65
N LEU A 50 8.39 0.35 4.55
CA LEU A 50 7.54 0.56 3.38
C LEU A 50 8.37 0.92 2.15
N PHE A 51 9.35 1.81 2.23
CA PHE A 51 10.16 2.13 1.06
C PHE A 51 10.96 0.91 0.58
N GLU A 52 11.55 0.15 1.50
CA GLU A 52 12.24 -1.10 1.17
C GLU A 52 11.30 -2.14 0.55
N ALA A 53 10.09 -2.30 1.10
CA ALA A 53 9.10 -3.26 0.62
C ALA A 53 8.46 -2.87 -0.72
N THR A 54 8.27 -1.58 -0.95
CA THR A 54 7.71 -1.05 -2.20
C THR A 54 8.74 -0.97 -3.31
N GLY A 55 10.01 -0.80 -2.97
CA GLY A 55 11.01 -0.61 -4.00
C GLY A 55 10.78 0.67 -4.81
N CYS A 56 11.23 0.64 -6.05
CA CYS A 56 11.17 1.78 -6.94
C CYS A 56 9.88 1.84 -7.75
N ILE A 57 9.52 3.04 -8.15
CA ILE A 57 8.36 3.36 -8.99
C ILE A 57 8.35 2.55 -10.28
N ASP A 58 9.53 2.27 -10.84
CA ASP A 58 9.73 1.46 -12.05
C ASP A 58 9.54 -0.05 -11.84
N GLY A 59 9.15 -0.47 -10.63
CA GLY A 59 8.95 -1.86 -10.24
C GLY A 59 10.23 -2.61 -9.87
N SER A 60 11.40 -1.96 -9.97
CA SER A 60 12.66 -2.55 -9.52
C SER A 60 12.80 -2.52 -7.99
N ARG A 61 13.68 -3.36 -7.46
CA ARG A 61 13.98 -3.33 -6.03
C ARG A 61 14.80 -2.09 -5.69
N LEU A 62 14.56 -1.56 -4.49
CA LEU A 62 15.43 -0.57 -3.88
C LEU A 62 16.82 -1.19 -3.63
N ALA A 63 17.87 -0.47 -3.98
CA ALA A 63 19.24 -0.77 -3.63
C ALA A 63 19.61 -0.19 -2.26
N GLY A 64 19.09 0.99 -1.92
CA GLY A 64 19.22 1.59 -0.59
C GLY A 64 18.51 2.94 -0.48
N ILE A 65 18.28 3.37 0.75
CA ILE A 65 17.78 4.71 1.07
C ILE A 65 18.98 5.64 1.26
N ARG A 66 18.97 6.81 0.61
CA ARG A 66 20.08 7.78 0.68
C ARG A 66 19.88 8.84 1.74
N ALA A 67 18.67 9.40 1.80
CA ALA A 67 18.36 10.58 2.59
C ALA A 67 16.85 10.70 2.76
N ASN A 68 16.45 11.47 3.77
CA ASN A 68 15.11 12.01 3.88
C ASN A 68 15.20 13.52 4.14
N ARG A 69 14.18 14.27 3.70
CA ARG A 69 14.10 15.72 3.85
C ARG A 69 12.65 16.13 4.09
N ILE A 70 12.45 16.93 5.12
CA ILE A 70 11.19 17.65 5.33
C ILE A 70 11.19 18.89 4.44
N THR A 71 10.17 19.03 3.58
CA THR A 71 10.01 20.19 2.70
C THR A 71 9.38 21.37 3.44
N GLU A 72 9.36 22.54 2.80
CA GLU A 72 8.65 23.74 3.29
C GLU A 72 7.14 23.52 3.46
N LYS A 73 6.57 22.52 2.77
CA LYS A 73 5.17 22.12 2.89
C LYS A 73 4.95 21.05 3.97
N GLU A 74 5.95 20.82 4.82
CA GLU A 74 5.94 19.78 5.88
C GLU A 74 5.77 18.35 5.33
N GLU A 75 6.12 18.12 4.06
CA GLU A 75 6.15 16.78 3.47
C GLU A 75 7.48 16.08 3.83
N ASP A 76 7.43 14.87 4.38
CA ASP A 76 8.63 14.05 4.63
C ASP A 76 8.98 13.24 3.38
N VAL A 77 9.96 13.72 2.61
CA VAL A 77 10.36 13.12 1.33
C VAL A 77 11.57 12.24 1.54
N TRP A 78 11.42 10.95 1.24
CA TRP A 78 12.48 9.96 1.32
C TRP A 78 13.02 9.65 -0.07
N TYR A 79 14.35 9.64 -0.21
CA TYR A 79 15.06 9.42 -1.46
C TYR A 79 15.82 8.10 -1.41
N GLY A 80 15.71 7.33 -2.49
CA GLY A 80 16.29 6.01 -2.63
C GLY A 80 17.01 5.84 -3.97
N ILE A 81 17.89 4.83 -4.04
CA ILE A 81 18.54 4.38 -5.28
C ILE A 81 17.94 3.04 -5.67
N CYS A 82 17.53 2.91 -6.93
CA CYS A 82 17.05 1.70 -7.54
C CYS A 82 18.21 0.81 -7.98
N ARG A 83 17.97 -0.50 -8.15
CA ARG A 83 19.03 -1.43 -8.63
C ARG A 83 19.60 -1.08 -10.00
N ASN A 84 18.88 -0.33 -10.82
CA ASN A 84 19.37 0.17 -12.12
C ASN A 84 20.16 1.49 -11.99
N GLY A 85 20.43 1.97 -10.78
CA GLY A 85 21.19 3.20 -10.50
C GLY A 85 20.35 4.49 -10.55
N LYS A 86 19.08 4.43 -10.95
CA LYS A 86 18.19 5.60 -10.94
C LYS A 86 17.77 5.95 -9.52
N GLU A 87 17.48 7.22 -9.30
CA GLU A 87 16.89 7.68 -8.04
C GLU A 87 15.37 7.57 -8.07
N ASP A 88 14.80 7.41 -6.90
CA ASP A 88 13.36 7.44 -6.70
C ASP A 88 13.02 8.09 -5.35
N ALA A 89 11.78 8.56 -5.22
CA ALA A 89 11.32 9.23 -4.02
C ALA A 89 9.90 8.83 -3.63
N ILE A 90 9.65 8.83 -2.32
CA ILE A 90 8.33 8.68 -1.74
C ILE A 90 8.10 9.84 -0.79
N ILE A 91 6.93 10.46 -0.89
CA ILE A 91 6.46 11.41 0.11
C ILE A 91 5.68 10.62 1.15
N PHE A 92 6.13 10.66 2.39
CA PHE A 92 5.43 10.05 3.50
C PHE A 92 4.58 11.06 4.24
N ARG A 93 3.40 10.61 4.66
CA ARG A 93 2.54 11.28 5.63
C ARG A 93 2.56 10.46 6.90
N LEU A 94 2.96 11.07 8.01
CA LEU A 94 2.90 10.43 9.31
C LEU A 94 1.50 10.59 9.90
N PHE A 95 0.83 9.46 10.21
CA PHE A 95 -0.51 9.48 10.78
C PHE A 95 -0.56 10.21 12.13
N GLN A 96 0.37 9.89 13.04
CA GLN A 96 0.49 10.53 14.35
C GLN A 96 1.95 10.66 14.76
N MET A 97 2.56 11.80 14.42
CA MET A 97 3.94 12.09 14.83
C MET A 97 4.05 12.14 16.37
N GLY A 98 5.04 11.43 16.92
CA GLY A 98 5.31 11.41 18.36
C GLY A 98 4.48 10.39 19.16
N ASN A 99 3.61 9.61 18.53
CA ASN A 99 2.88 8.54 19.21
C ASN A 99 3.77 7.29 19.39
N THR A 100 4.45 7.22 20.54
CA THR A 100 5.39 6.14 20.87
C THR A 100 4.71 4.76 20.99
N ASP A 101 3.43 4.71 21.31
CA ASP A 101 2.67 3.47 21.38
C ASP A 101 2.47 2.86 19.99
N LEU A 102 2.16 3.69 18.97
CA LEU A 102 2.08 3.19 17.59
C LEU A 102 3.42 2.62 17.12
N TYR A 103 4.54 3.24 17.50
CA TYR A 103 5.87 2.77 17.10
C TYR A 103 6.15 1.41 17.71
N ARG A 104 5.83 1.24 19.00
CA ARG A 104 5.97 -0.05 19.70
C ARG A 104 5.04 -1.12 19.10
N LYS A 105 3.80 -0.76 18.74
CA LYS A 105 2.85 -1.68 18.10
C LYS A 105 3.34 -2.12 16.71
N TYR A 106 3.96 -1.23 15.96
CA TYR A 106 4.53 -1.59 14.65
C TYR A 106 5.56 -2.73 14.78
N GLU A 107 6.55 -2.54 15.66
CA GLU A 107 7.62 -3.52 15.86
C GLU A 107 7.14 -4.83 16.49
N LYS A 108 6.29 -4.73 17.53
CA LYS A 108 5.89 -5.90 18.33
C LYS A 108 4.70 -6.67 17.79
N GLU A 109 3.85 -6.01 16.99
CA GLU A 109 2.59 -6.59 16.53
C GLU A 109 2.51 -6.62 15.01
N THR A 110 2.76 -5.49 14.33
CA THR A 110 2.56 -5.39 12.88
C THR A 110 3.54 -6.26 12.10
N LEU A 111 4.84 -6.14 12.38
CA LEU A 111 5.87 -6.93 11.69
C LEU A 111 5.69 -8.45 11.91
N PRO A 112 5.51 -8.94 13.15
CA PRO A 112 5.27 -10.38 13.37
C PRO A 112 3.97 -10.88 12.74
N ALA A 113 2.88 -10.10 12.82
CA ALA A 113 1.62 -10.47 12.21
C ALA A 113 1.74 -10.59 10.68
N TRP A 114 2.47 -9.67 10.03
CA TRP A 114 2.74 -9.76 8.60
C TRP A 114 3.56 -11.01 8.24
N GLU A 115 4.63 -11.27 8.97
CA GLU A 115 5.49 -12.43 8.77
C GLU A 115 4.71 -13.75 8.90
N GLU A 116 3.82 -13.84 9.89
CA GLU A 116 2.96 -15.00 10.07
C GLU A 116 1.86 -15.10 9.00
N ALA A 117 1.20 -13.99 8.63
CA ALA A 117 0.21 -13.95 7.57
C ALA A 117 0.77 -14.49 6.25
N ARG A 118 1.98 -14.05 5.88
CA ARG A 118 2.67 -14.49 4.66
C ARG A 118 2.94 -15.99 4.65
N LYS A 119 3.36 -16.57 5.78
CA LYS A 119 3.62 -18.02 5.91
C LYS A 119 2.34 -18.85 5.80
N LEU A 120 1.25 -18.35 6.37
CA LEU A 120 -0.02 -19.07 6.43
C LEU A 120 -0.88 -18.95 5.17
N ALA A 121 -0.59 -18.00 4.28
CA ALA A 121 -1.40 -17.70 3.11
C ALA A 121 -1.81 -18.92 2.26
N ALA A 122 -0.93 -19.93 2.15
CA ALA A 122 -1.21 -21.15 1.38
C ALA A 122 -1.90 -22.26 2.20
N ASN A 123 -1.61 -22.35 3.50
CA ASN A 123 -1.99 -23.49 4.34
C ASN A 123 -3.21 -23.19 5.24
N ASN A 124 -3.40 -21.93 5.61
CA ASN A 124 -4.49 -21.46 6.46
C ASN A 124 -4.92 -20.04 6.03
N PRO A 125 -5.64 -19.93 4.89
CA PRO A 125 -6.00 -18.65 4.31
C PRO A 125 -6.87 -17.79 5.25
N ASP A 126 -7.74 -18.40 6.05
CA ASP A 126 -8.58 -17.65 7.00
C ASP A 126 -7.77 -16.96 8.09
N LYS A 127 -6.77 -17.66 8.65
CA LYS A 127 -5.87 -17.05 9.63
C LYS A 127 -4.98 -16.00 8.97
N ALA A 128 -4.53 -16.23 7.74
CA ALA A 128 -3.76 -15.24 6.98
C ALA A 128 -4.57 -13.96 6.71
N VAL A 129 -5.85 -14.06 6.37
CA VAL A 129 -6.76 -12.90 6.22
C VAL A 129 -6.85 -12.12 7.52
N ARG A 130 -7.08 -12.78 8.66
CA ARG A 130 -7.18 -12.09 9.96
C ARG A 130 -5.90 -11.32 10.32
N LEU A 131 -4.74 -11.96 10.18
CA LEU A 131 -3.46 -11.32 10.47
C LEU A 131 -3.15 -10.20 9.49
N ALA A 132 -3.42 -10.39 8.19
CA ALA A 132 -3.21 -9.34 7.21
C ALA A 132 -4.15 -8.14 7.40
N ASN A 133 -5.38 -8.36 7.89
CA ASN A 133 -6.27 -7.28 8.31
C ASN A 133 -5.69 -6.50 9.50
N GLN A 134 -5.22 -7.18 10.54
CA GLN A 134 -4.54 -6.52 11.66
C GLN A 134 -3.34 -5.68 11.19
N VAL A 135 -2.58 -6.17 10.20
CA VAL A 135 -1.47 -5.42 9.62
C VAL A 135 -1.95 -4.12 8.96
N ILE A 136 -3.02 -4.15 8.16
CA ILE A 136 -3.51 -2.93 7.49
C ILE A 136 -4.30 -2.00 8.41
N GLU A 137 -4.78 -2.47 9.56
CA GLU A 137 -5.33 -1.60 10.62
C GLU A 137 -4.22 -0.76 11.28
N LEU A 138 -3.01 -1.33 11.42
CA LEU A 138 -1.86 -0.66 12.03
C LEU A 138 -0.93 0.01 11.01
N GLU A 139 -0.90 -0.46 9.78
CA GLU A 139 -0.12 0.10 8.68
C GLU A 139 -0.95 0.06 7.38
N PRO A 140 -1.87 1.03 7.20
CA PRO A 140 -2.82 1.01 6.10
C PRO A 140 -2.19 0.99 4.71
N ALA A 141 -0.98 1.51 4.54
CA ALA A 141 -0.36 1.51 3.22
C ALA A 141 0.53 0.29 2.95
N HIS A 142 0.53 -0.73 3.82
CA HIS A 142 1.39 -1.90 3.69
C HIS A 142 1.15 -2.66 2.36
N PRO A 143 2.05 -2.57 1.36
CA PRO A 143 1.78 -3.02 -0.01
C PRO A 143 1.54 -4.53 -0.10
N ALA A 144 2.36 -5.32 0.59
CA ALA A 144 2.29 -6.78 0.49
C ALA A 144 1.07 -7.37 1.23
N ALA A 145 0.68 -6.81 2.38
CA ALA A 145 -0.55 -7.18 3.07
C ALA A 145 -1.79 -6.82 2.23
N ARG A 146 -1.82 -5.63 1.61
CA ARG A 146 -2.86 -5.23 0.66
C ARG A 146 -2.98 -6.21 -0.50
N LYS A 147 -1.86 -6.54 -1.15
CA LYS A 147 -1.84 -7.52 -2.23
C LYS A 147 -2.35 -8.89 -1.79
N LEU A 148 -1.91 -9.36 -0.62
CA LEU A 148 -2.33 -10.64 -0.06
C LEU A 148 -3.85 -10.68 0.21
N LEU A 149 -4.39 -9.64 0.85
CA LEU A 149 -5.84 -9.52 1.07
C LEU A 149 -6.61 -9.44 -0.26
N GLY A 150 -6.11 -8.68 -1.22
CA GLY A 150 -6.65 -8.64 -2.59
C GLY A 150 -6.78 -10.04 -3.20
N GLN A 151 -5.72 -10.83 -3.11
CA GLN A 151 -5.67 -12.22 -3.61
C GLN A 151 -6.62 -13.15 -2.84
N LEU A 152 -6.59 -13.12 -1.50
CA LEU A 152 -7.40 -14.02 -0.66
C LEU A 152 -8.89 -13.70 -0.78
N TYR A 153 -9.26 -12.42 -0.79
CA TYR A 153 -10.65 -12.01 -1.03
C TYR A 153 -11.13 -12.35 -2.43
N LEU A 154 -10.29 -12.23 -3.46
CA LEU A 154 -10.67 -12.64 -4.80
C LEU A 154 -10.94 -14.15 -4.88
N LYS A 155 -10.09 -14.96 -4.22
CA LYS A 155 -10.29 -16.42 -4.13
C LYS A 155 -11.57 -16.78 -3.39
N GLY A 156 -11.91 -16.03 -2.34
CA GLY A 156 -13.14 -16.20 -1.57
C GLY A 156 -14.39 -15.56 -2.17
N GLY A 157 -14.30 -14.94 -3.36
CA GLY A 157 -15.44 -14.28 -4.03
C GLY A 157 -15.85 -12.93 -3.43
N TYR A 158 -15.10 -12.39 -2.47
CA TYR A 158 -15.38 -11.08 -1.88
C TYR A 158 -14.83 -9.93 -2.74
N CYS A 159 -15.52 -9.64 -3.84
CA CYS A 159 -15.08 -8.70 -4.86
C CYS A 159 -14.85 -7.27 -4.34
N ARG A 160 -15.75 -6.73 -3.51
CA ARG A 160 -15.61 -5.37 -2.96
C ARG A 160 -14.31 -5.20 -2.17
N GLY A 161 -14.01 -6.15 -1.29
CA GLY A 161 -12.76 -6.14 -0.52
C GLY A 161 -11.53 -6.37 -1.38
N SER A 162 -11.62 -7.26 -2.37
CA SER A 162 -10.52 -7.53 -3.29
C SER A 162 -10.13 -6.28 -4.08
N ILE A 163 -11.11 -5.61 -4.70
CA ILE A 163 -10.90 -4.41 -5.51
C ILE A 163 -10.27 -3.29 -4.68
N ARG A 164 -10.79 -3.02 -3.47
CA ARG A 164 -10.24 -1.98 -2.58
C ARG A 164 -8.77 -2.25 -2.25
N ASN A 165 -8.45 -3.49 -1.87
CA ASN A 165 -7.09 -3.83 -1.48
C ASN A 165 -6.10 -3.80 -2.66
N TYR A 166 -6.51 -4.25 -3.85
CA TYR A 166 -5.67 -4.12 -5.03
C TYR A 166 -5.51 -2.68 -5.50
N ARG A 167 -6.53 -1.83 -5.37
CA ARG A 167 -6.42 -0.39 -5.66
C ARG A 167 -5.36 0.26 -4.80
N LEU A 168 -5.41 0.06 -3.48
CA LEU A 168 -4.40 0.60 -2.57
C LEU A 168 -3.01 0.04 -2.86
N TYR A 169 -2.90 -1.28 -3.12
CA TYR A 169 -1.65 -1.88 -3.56
C TYR A 169 -1.07 -1.20 -4.79
N LEU A 170 -1.89 -0.96 -5.83
CA LEU A 170 -1.44 -0.35 -7.08
C LEU A 170 -1.23 1.18 -6.98
N ARG A 171 -1.81 1.88 -6.00
CA ARG A 171 -1.42 3.27 -5.71
C ARG A 171 -0.03 3.33 -5.08
N VAL A 172 0.33 2.35 -4.27
CA VAL A 172 1.66 2.23 -3.69
C VAL A 172 2.69 1.69 -4.70
N MET A 173 2.26 0.75 -5.54
CA MET A 173 3.06 0.01 -6.53
C MET A 173 2.50 0.19 -7.96
N PRO A 174 2.51 1.41 -8.52
CA PRO A 174 1.79 1.72 -9.76
C PRO A 174 2.30 1.00 -11.00
N LEU A 175 3.58 0.65 -11.04
CA LEU A 175 4.21 -0.10 -12.14
C LEU A 175 4.62 -1.52 -11.71
N ALA A 176 3.91 -2.11 -10.74
CA ALA A 176 4.09 -3.51 -10.40
C ALA A 176 3.95 -4.40 -11.65
N GLY A 177 4.91 -5.30 -11.88
CA GLY A 177 4.91 -6.18 -13.06
C GLY A 177 3.68 -7.08 -13.17
N ASP A 178 2.96 -7.32 -12.09
CA ASP A 178 1.72 -8.11 -12.07
C ASP A 178 0.43 -7.27 -12.12
N LYS A 179 0.53 -5.95 -12.33
CA LYS A 179 -0.63 -5.06 -12.46
C LYS A 179 -1.65 -5.58 -13.46
N TRP A 180 -1.24 -5.86 -14.70
CA TRP A 180 -2.17 -6.31 -15.75
C TRP A 180 -2.83 -7.65 -15.44
N LYS A 181 -2.08 -8.57 -14.83
CA LYS A 181 -2.64 -9.83 -14.34
C LYS A 181 -3.71 -9.61 -13.27
N ILE A 182 -3.51 -8.65 -12.37
CA ILE A 182 -4.51 -8.28 -11.36
C ILE A 182 -5.76 -7.71 -12.05
N HIS A 183 -5.61 -6.81 -13.02
CA HIS A 183 -6.74 -6.26 -13.77
C HIS A 183 -7.55 -7.34 -14.48
N ASP A 184 -6.89 -8.26 -15.18
CA ASP A 184 -7.57 -9.35 -15.90
C ASP A 184 -8.34 -10.25 -14.92
N GLN A 185 -7.72 -10.64 -13.80
CA GLN A 185 -8.36 -11.45 -12.77
C GLN A 185 -9.57 -10.76 -12.13
N LEU A 186 -9.49 -9.45 -11.88
CA LEU A 186 -10.60 -8.67 -11.37
C LEU A 186 -11.72 -8.53 -12.39
N LYS A 187 -11.41 -8.34 -13.68
CA LYS A 187 -12.41 -8.24 -14.74
C LYS A 187 -13.16 -9.57 -14.91
N GLU A 188 -12.43 -10.68 -14.91
CA GLU A 188 -13.00 -12.01 -15.04
C GLU A 188 -13.92 -12.37 -13.86
N LYS A 189 -13.50 -12.10 -12.63
CA LYS A 189 -14.19 -12.58 -11.43
C LYS A 189 -15.12 -11.57 -10.77
N CYS A 190 -14.89 -10.28 -11.03
CA CYS A 190 -15.55 -9.18 -10.33
C CYS A 190 -16.04 -8.07 -11.28
N GLY A 191 -16.20 -8.36 -12.58
CA GLY A 191 -16.57 -7.38 -13.60
C GLY A 191 -17.77 -6.49 -13.24
N GLU A 192 -18.78 -7.04 -12.57
CA GLU A 192 -19.97 -6.30 -12.11
C GLU A 192 -19.66 -5.23 -11.05
N PHE A 193 -18.57 -5.37 -10.30
CA PHE A 193 -18.15 -4.46 -9.23
C PHE A 193 -17.09 -3.45 -9.70
N LEU A 194 -16.51 -3.65 -10.89
CA LEU A 194 -15.56 -2.73 -11.46
C LEU A 194 -16.31 -1.50 -12.01
N LYS A 195 -16.01 -0.33 -11.45
CA LYS A 195 -16.29 0.93 -12.15
C LYS A 195 -15.43 0.93 -13.42
N ALA A 196 -15.99 1.39 -14.54
CA ALA A 196 -15.25 1.55 -15.79
C ALA A 196 -13.92 2.28 -15.54
N GLU A 197 -12.81 1.67 -16.00
CA GLU A 197 -11.53 2.35 -15.97
C GLU A 197 -11.56 3.54 -16.94
N PRO A 198 -10.93 4.67 -16.60
CA PRO A 198 -10.55 5.63 -17.63
C PRO A 198 -9.68 4.88 -18.65
N SER A 199 -9.95 5.09 -19.94
CA SER A 199 -9.29 4.38 -21.04
C SER A 199 -7.78 4.39 -20.84
N LYS A 200 -7.13 3.25 -21.10
CA LYS A 200 -5.67 3.12 -21.10
C LYS A 200 -5.07 4.29 -21.88
N GLU A 201 -4.49 5.27 -21.18
CA GLU A 201 -3.57 6.20 -21.83
C GLU A 201 -2.37 5.37 -22.26
N GLU A 202 -2.30 5.06 -23.56
CA GLU A 202 -1.03 4.72 -24.19
C GLU A 202 -0.12 5.92 -23.97
N VAL A 203 0.82 5.78 -23.04
CA VAL A 203 1.91 6.74 -22.88
C VAL A 203 2.77 6.57 -24.13
N GLU A 204 2.50 7.38 -25.15
CA GLU A 204 3.45 7.60 -26.23
C GLU A 204 4.70 8.20 -25.61
N LEU A 205 5.76 7.40 -25.58
CA LEU A 205 7.10 7.89 -25.32
C LEU A 205 7.43 8.83 -26.48
N PRO A 206 7.83 10.09 -26.23
CA PRO A 206 8.26 10.96 -27.32
C PRO A 206 9.37 10.25 -28.07
N ASP A 207 9.18 10.11 -29.39
CA ASP A 207 10.21 9.60 -30.28
C ASP A 207 11.51 10.36 -30.00
N ALA A 208 12.60 9.61 -29.83
CA ALA A 208 13.92 10.20 -29.70
C ALA A 208 14.14 11.10 -30.91
N ASP A 209 14.26 12.40 -30.65
CA ASP A 209 14.47 13.44 -31.65
C ASP A 209 15.63 13.02 -32.56
N PRO A 210 15.37 12.66 -33.84
CA PRO A 210 16.42 12.20 -34.74
C PRO A 210 17.41 13.33 -35.12
N ASP A 211 17.12 14.58 -34.75
CA ASP A 211 17.91 15.77 -35.11
C ASP A 211 18.73 16.35 -33.94
N ALA A 212 18.95 15.60 -32.86
CA ALA A 212 19.92 15.96 -31.82
C ALA A 212 21.38 15.68 -32.25
N MET A 213 21.86 16.33 -33.32
CA MET A 213 23.29 16.60 -33.62
C MET A 213 23.47 17.96 -34.28
#